data_AF-A0A2U1M3R5-F1
#
_entry.id   AF-A0A2U1M3R5-F1
#
_cell.length_a   1.000
_cell.length_b   1.000
_cell.length_c   1.000
_cell.angle_alpha   90.00
_cell.angle_beta   90.00
_cell.angle_gamma   90.00
#
_symmetry.space_group_name_H-M   'P 1'
#
loop_
_entity.id
_entity.type
_entity.pdbx_description
1 polymer ?
#
loop_
_entity_poly.entity_id
_entity_poly.type
_entity_poly.pdbx_seq_one_letter_code
_entity_poly.pdbx_strand_id
1 'polypeptide(L)'
;MSNTPIGPMYKARASASQPSETSFKRKRGVFQKDLQHMMYGFGDDSNPLPETVALVEDIVVEYVTDMVHKAQDIASKRGKLLTEDFLFLIRKDTPKLNRCTELLSMNEELKQARKAFDVDEEKLASAE
;
A
#
# COMPACT_ATOMS: atom_id res chain seq x y z
N MET A 1 -42.73 -55.29 18.55
CA MET A 1 -43.10 -54.66 17.27
C MET A 1 -42.43 -53.29 17.23
N SER A 2 -41.58 -53.10 16.24
CA SER A 2 -40.82 -51.87 15.97
C SER A 2 -41.73 -50.67 15.73
N ASN A 3 -41.30 -49.49 16.16
CA ASN A 3 -41.05 -48.37 15.24
C ASN A 3 -40.43 -47.16 15.96
N THR A 4 -39.32 -46.68 15.41
CA THR A 4 -38.74 -45.36 15.64
C THR A 4 -39.33 -44.37 14.63
N PRO A 5 -39.40 -43.07 14.96
CA PRO A 5 -38.77 -42.05 14.09
C PRO A 5 -38.03 -40.97 14.93
N ILE A 6 -36.79 -40.58 14.59
CA ILE A 6 -36.37 -39.43 13.73
C ILE A 6 -37.00 -38.11 14.22
N GLY A 7 -36.31 -37.21 14.93
CA GLY A 7 -35.26 -36.29 14.46
C GLY A 7 -35.18 -35.02 15.35
N PRO A 8 -34.24 -34.09 15.11
CA PRO A 8 -33.47 -33.39 16.17
C PRO A 8 -33.82 -31.90 16.35
N MET A 9 -33.44 -31.29 17.49
CA MET A 9 -33.25 -29.83 17.54
C MET A 9 -32.06 -29.42 18.42
N TYR A 10 -31.03 -28.97 17.73
CA TYR A 10 -29.78 -28.40 18.18
C TYR A 10 -30.02 -27.06 18.90
N LYS A 11 -29.37 -26.89 20.06
CA LYS A 11 -29.42 -25.70 20.90
C LYS A 11 -28.62 -24.57 20.22
N ALA A 12 -29.29 -23.52 19.77
CA ALA A 12 -28.65 -22.34 19.19
C ALA A 12 -27.81 -21.60 20.26
N ARG A 13 -26.51 -21.44 19.99
CA ARG A 13 -25.62 -20.58 20.78
C ARG A 13 -25.49 -19.27 19.99
N ALA A 14 -26.12 -18.22 20.47
CA ALA A 14 -25.99 -16.88 19.89
C ALA A 14 -24.54 -16.39 20.08
N SER A 15 -23.80 -16.28 18.99
CA SER A 15 -22.51 -15.59 18.95
C SER A 15 -22.79 -14.10 18.80
N ALA A 16 -22.65 -13.34 19.88
CA ALA A 16 -22.60 -11.89 19.82
C ALA A 16 -21.32 -11.49 19.07
N SER A 17 -21.46 -10.99 17.85
CA SER A 17 -20.39 -10.36 17.08
C SER A 17 -20.03 -9.04 17.77
N GLN A 18 -18.94 -9.05 18.55
CA GLN A 18 -18.31 -7.80 18.98
C GLN A 18 -17.77 -7.08 17.73
N PRO A 19 -18.11 -5.81 17.49
CA PRO A 19 -17.40 -5.02 16.49
C PRO A 19 -15.96 -4.85 16.97
N SER A 20 -15.00 -5.22 16.13
CA SER A 20 -13.58 -4.97 16.36
C SER A 20 -13.34 -3.46 16.38
N GLU A 21 -13.28 -2.86 17.58
CA GLU A 21 -12.69 -1.53 17.76
C GLU A 21 -11.17 -1.62 17.59
N THR A 22 -10.71 -1.82 16.37
CA THR A 22 -9.38 -1.37 15.98
C THR A 22 -9.52 0.02 15.38
N SER A 23 -9.94 0.98 16.22
CA SER A 23 -9.70 2.39 15.91
C SER A 23 -8.19 2.60 16.00
N PHE A 24 -7.49 2.23 14.92
CA PHE A 24 -6.19 2.78 14.63
C PHE A 24 -6.42 4.29 14.62
N LYS A 25 -6.03 4.99 15.69
CA LYS A 25 -6.04 6.45 15.73
C LYS A 25 -5.18 6.90 14.56
N ARG A 26 -5.82 7.19 13.42
CA ARG A 26 -5.17 7.57 12.18
C ARG A 26 -4.34 8.79 12.54
N LYS A 27 -3.01 8.66 12.47
CA LYS A 27 -2.10 9.77 12.74
C LYS A 27 -2.34 10.76 11.60
N ARG A 28 -3.18 11.77 11.84
CA ARG A 28 -3.46 12.84 10.88
C ARG A 28 -2.26 13.77 10.80
N GLY A 29 -2.09 14.41 9.64
CA GLY A 29 -1.02 15.39 9.44
C GLY A 29 0.34 14.79 9.10
N VAL A 30 0.42 13.52 8.71
CA VAL A 30 1.70 12.87 8.36
C VAL A 30 2.18 13.37 7.00
N PHE A 31 1.26 13.62 6.07
CA PHE A 31 1.60 13.98 4.69
C PHE A 31 1.34 15.45 4.34
N GLN A 32 0.85 16.27 5.28
CA GLN A 32 0.41 17.64 4.99
C GLN A 32 1.49 18.49 4.31
N LYS A 33 2.73 18.43 4.77
CA LYS A 33 3.84 19.19 4.17
C LYS A 33 4.11 18.73 2.74
N ASP A 34 4.16 17.43 2.48
CA ASP A 34 4.47 16.89 1.16
C ASP A 34 3.31 17.12 0.19
N LEU A 35 2.07 16.99 0.67
CA LEU A 35 0.86 17.26 -0.11
C LEU A 35 0.75 18.72 -0.52
N GLN A 36 1.12 19.69 0.32
CA GLN A 36 1.15 21.11 -0.08
C GLN A 36 2.08 21.33 -1.29
N HIS A 37 3.30 20.80 -1.25
CA HIS A 37 4.24 20.92 -2.38
C HIS A 37 3.72 20.20 -3.63
N MET A 38 3.08 19.05 -3.46
CA MET A 38 2.49 18.30 -4.56
C MET A 38 1.33 19.07 -5.18
N MET A 39 0.42 19.61 -4.37
CA MET A 39 -0.72 20.42 -4.83
C MET A 39 -0.25 21.64 -5.62
N TYR A 40 0.75 22.37 -5.12
CA TYR A 40 1.39 23.45 -5.88
C TYR A 40 1.99 22.96 -7.21
N GLY A 41 2.67 21.80 -7.22
CA GLY A 41 3.19 21.19 -8.44
C GLY A 41 2.13 20.79 -9.46
N PHE A 42 0.88 20.58 -9.02
CA PHE A 42 -0.29 20.38 -9.88
C PHE A 42 -1.06 21.67 -10.21
N GLY A 43 -0.54 22.83 -9.81
CA GLY A 43 -1.07 24.15 -10.15
C GLY A 43 -1.97 24.79 -9.10
N ASP A 44 -2.02 24.26 -7.89
CA ASP A 44 -2.70 24.91 -6.75
C ASP A 44 -1.87 26.09 -6.18
N ASP A 45 -2.42 26.79 -5.19
CA ASP A 45 -1.71 27.86 -4.48
C ASP A 45 -0.49 27.34 -3.71
N SER A 46 0.54 28.17 -3.56
CA SER A 46 1.72 27.88 -2.74
C SER A 46 1.42 27.68 -1.25
N ASN A 47 0.31 28.23 -0.77
CA ASN A 47 -0.19 28.09 0.58
C ASN A 47 -1.69 27.71 0.53
N PRO A 48 -2.01 26.45 0.18
CA PRO A 48 -3.38 25.99 0.06
C PRO A 48 -4.08 25.97 1.42
N LEU A 49 -5.41 26.00 1.41
CA LEU A 49 -6.20 25.98 2.65
C LEU A 49 -5.91 24.70 3.47
N PRO A 50 -5.65 24.80 4.78
CA PRO A 50 -5.38 23.63 5.63
C PRO A 50 -6.46 22.56 5.56
N GLU A 51 -7.72 22.96 5.42
CA GLU A 51 -8.87 22.08 5.29
C GLU A 51 -8.82 21.27 3.99
N THR A 52 -8.39 21.89 2.88
CA THR A 52 -8.19 21.21 1.60
C THR A 52 -7.07 20.18 1.71
N VAL A 53 -5.93 20.55 2.29
CA VAL A 53 -4.80 19.63 2.48
C VAL A 53 -5.21 18.44 3.35
N ALA A 54 -5.96 18.68 4.43
CA ALA A 54 -6.46 17.62 5.30
C ALA A 54 -7.44 16.68 4.60
N LEU A 55 -8.33 17.21 3.74
CA LEU A 55 -9.24 16.40 2.95
C LEU A 55 -8.49 15.57 1.90
N VAL A 56 -7.52 16.17 1.20
CA VAL A 56 -6.68 15.45 0.24
C VAL A 56 -5.88 14.35 0.94
N GLU A 57 -5.38 14.59 2.15
CA GLU A 57 -4.73 13.55 2.96
C GLU A 57 -5.67 12.37 3.24
N ASP A 58 -6.91 12.63 3.67
CA ASP A 58 -7.89 11.57 3.91
C ASP A 58 -8.21 10.78 2.62
N ILE A 59 -8.37 11.45 1.47
CA ILE A 59 -8.59 10.82 0.15
C ILE A 59 -7.40 9.95 -0.26
N VAL A 60 -6.17 10.45 -0.11
CA VAL A 60 -4.95 9.73 -0.49
C VAL A 60 -4.78 8.47 0.38
N VAL A 61 -5.00 8.58 1.68
CA VAL A 61 -4.91 7.43 2.60
C VAL A 61 -5.94 6.36 2.22
N GLU A 62 -7.18 6.76 1.93
CA GLU A 62 -8.22 5.83 1.47
C GLU A 62 -7.81 5.14 0.16
N TYR A 63 -7.38 5.92 -0.84
CA TYR A 63 -6.97 5.41 -2.14
C TYR A 63 -5.81 4.40 -2.04
N VAL A 64 -4.77 4.72 -1.25
CA VAL A 64 -3.62 3.82 -1.05
C VAL A 64 -4.05 2.55 -0.34
N THR A 65 -4.90 2.66 0.68
CA THR A 65 -5.43 1.50 1.42
C THR A 65 -6.18 0.55 0.48
N ASP A 66 -7.09 1.10 -0.32
CA ASP A 66 -7.87 0.33 -1.30
C ASP A 66 -7.00 -0.31 -2.38
N MET A 67 -5.99 0.41 -2.86
CA MET A 67 -5.05 -0.11 -3.85
C MET A 67 -4.24 -1.29 -3.29
N VAL A 68 -3.77 -1.19 -2.04
CA VAL A 68 -3.01 -2.25 -1.38
C VAL A 68 -3.89 -3.48 -1.16
N HIS A 69 -5.15 -3.33 -0.74
CA HIS A 69 -6.06 -4.48 -0.62
C HIS A 69 -6.24 -5.21 -1.96
N LYS A 70 -6.50 -4.47 -3.04
CA LYS A 70 -6.62 -5.06 -4.39
C LYS A 70 -5.33 -5.77 -4.84
N ALA A 71 -4.18 -5.21 -4.50
CA ALA A 71 -2.88 -5.81 -4.82
C ALA A 71 -2.64 -7.09 -4.00
N GLN A 72 -3.04 -7.08 -2.72
CA GLN A 72 -2.98 -8.23 -1.83
C GLN A 72 -3.86 -9.39 -2.31
N ASP A 73 -5.05 -9.12 -2.86
CA ASP A 73 -5.91 -10.15 -3.45
C ASP A 73 -5.23 -10.87 -4.61
N ILE A 74 -4.48 -10.14 -5.44
CA ILE A 74 -3.67 -10.72 -6.53
C ILE A 74 -2.50 -11.54 -5.94
N ALA A 75 -1.81 -10.98 -4.95
CA ALA A 75 -0.66 -11.59 -4.31
C ALA A 75 -0.99 -12.84 -3.48
N SER A 76 -2.26 -13.03 -3.10
CA SER A 76 -2.71 -14.07 -2.17
C SER A 76 -2.32 -15.48 -2.60
N LYS A 77 -2.26 -15.77 -3.90
CA LYS A 77 -1.81 -17.07 -4.43
C LYS A 77 -0.32 -17.33 -4.18
N ARG A 78 0.49 -16.26 -4.15
CA ARG A 78 1.94 -16.30 -3.92
C ARG A 78 2.28 -16.15 -2.43
N GLY A 79 1.38 -15.61 -1.62
CA GLY A 79 1.58 -15.36 -0.19
C GLY A 79 2.51 -14.17 0.13
N LYS A 80 2.94 -13.41 -0.89
CA LYS A 80 3.81 -12.24 -0.73
C LYS A 80 3.45 -11.16 -1.72
N LEU A 81 3.18 -9.95 -1.21
CA LEU A 81 2.95 -8.74 -2.00
C LEU A 81 4.27 -8.26 -2.63
N LEU A 82 4.24 -8.00 -3.94
CA LEU A 82 5.36 -7.50 -4.73
C LEU A 82 4.93 -6.31 -5.59
N THR A 83 5.92 -5.62 -6.17
CA THR A 83 5.70 -4.45 -7.04
C THR A 83 4.86 -4.81 -8.28
N GLU A 84 5.02 -6.01 -8.81
CA GLU A 84 4.33 -6.48 -10.01
C GLU A 84 2.81 -6.56 -9.80
N ASP A 85 2.34 -6.74 -8.57
CA ASP A 85 0.91 -6.77 -8.26
C ASP A 85 0.28 -5.39 -8.46
N PHE A 86 1.01 -4.32 -8.12
CA PHE A 86 0.59 -2.95 -8.38
C PHE A 86 0.64 -2.61 -9.87
N LEU A 87 1.70 -3.04 -10.58
CA LEU A 87 1.79 -2.88 -12.04
C LEU A 87 0.62 -3.58 -12.74
N PHE A 88 0.24 -4.77 -12.27
CA PHE A 88 -0.92 -5.47 -12.79
C PHE A 88 -2.21 -4.67 -12.57
N LEU A 89 -2.43 -4.04 -11.42
CA LEU A 89 -3.63 -3.22 -11.19
C LEU A 89 -3.74 -2.07 -12.18
N ILE A 90 -2.63 -1.38 -12.46
CA ILE A 90 -2.60 -0.22 -13.36
C ILE A 90 -2.41 -0.57 -14.84
N ARG A 91 -2.35 -1.86 -15.20
CA ARG A 91 -1.98 -2.33 -16.56
C ARG A 91 -2.82 -1.77 -17.72
N LYS A 92 -4.02 -1.26 -17.43
CA LYS A 92 -4.91 -0.67 -18.44
C LYS A 92 -4.69 0.84 -18.62
N ASP A 93 -3.95 1.47 -17.73
CA ASP A 93 -3.56 2.87 -17.78
C ASP A 93 -2.12 2.95 -18.31
N THR A 94 -1.98 2.94 -19.64
CA THR A 94 -0.68 2.90 -20.32
C THR A 94 0.27 4.03 -19.88
N PRO A 95 -0.17 5.30 -19.77
CA PRO A 95 0.69 6.37 -19.27
C PRO A 95 1.23 6.11 -17.86
N LYS A 96 0.39 5.69 -16.90
CA LYS A 96 0.86 5.37 -15.55
C LYS A 96 1.79 4.15 -15.54
N LEU A 97 1.44 3.11 -16.29
CA LEU A 97 2.25 1.89 -16.37
C LEU A 97 3.66 2.19 -16.90
N ASN A 98 3.76 2.95 -17.98
CA ASN A 98 5.04 3.34 -18.57
C ASN A 98 5.87 4.14 -17.57
N ARG A 99 5.24 5.15 -16.94
CA ARG A 99 5.92 5.99 -15.96
C ARG A 99 6.43 5.19 -14.76
N CYS A 100 5.64 4.26 -14.23
CA CYS A 100 6.07 3.38 -13.15
C CYS A 100 7.25 2.50 -13.57
N THR A 101 7.21 1.94 -14.78
CA THR A 101 8.27 1.08 -15.30
C THR A 101 9.59 1.83 -15.43
N GLU A 102 9.56 3.05 -15.98
CA GLU A 102 10.73 3.93 -16.07
C GLU A 102 11.35 4.22 -14.70
N LEU A 103 10.51 4.60 -13.71
CA LEU A 103 10.98 4.92 -12.37
C LEU A 103 11.59 3.71 -11.65
N LEU A 104 11.06 2.50 -11.89
CA LEU A 104 11.62 1.27 -11.35
C LEU A 104 12.99 0.96 -11.97
N SER A 105 13.12 1.08 -13.29
CA SER A 105 14.40 0.90 -14.00
C SER A 105 15.46 1.86 -13.47
N MET A 106 15.12 3.15 -13.38
CA MET A 106 16.04 4.17 -12.87
C MET A 106 16.45 3.89 -11.41
N ASN A 107 15.54 3.43 -10.56
CA ASN A 107 15.85 3.06 -9.19
C ASN A 107 16.81 1.86 -9.12
N GLU A 108 16.66 0.88 -10.00
CA GLU A 108 17.61 -0.25 -10.11
C GLU A 108 18.99 0.22 -10.55
N GLU A 109 19.08 1.09 -11.56
CA GLU A 109 20.34 1.69 -12.02
C GLU A 109 21.03 2.46 -10.88
N LEU A 110 20.30 3.30 -10.14
CA LEU A 110 20.84 4.02 -8.99
C LEU A 110 21.33 3.08 -7.88
N LYS A 111 20.63 1.98 -7.63
CA LYS A 111 21.06 0.95 -6.66
C LYS A 111 22.35 0.26 -7.11
N GLN A 112 22.48 -0.05 -8.39
CA GLN A 112 23.70 -0.65 -8.95
C GLN A 112 24.87 0.32 -8.86
N ALA A 113 24.66 1.59 -9.22
CA ALA A 113 25.67 2.63 -9.12
C ALA A 113 26.18 2.78 -7.69
N ARG A 114 25.28 2.85 -6.69
CA ARG A 114 25.68 2.96 -5.27
C ARG A 114 26.50 1.75 -4.80
N LYS A 115 26.12 0.54 -5.19
CA LYS A 115 26.87 -0.69 -4.85
C LYS A 115 28.27 -0.71 -5.45
N ALA A 116 28.49 -0.12 -6.63
CA ALA A 116 29.81 -0.08 -7.23
C ALA A 116 30.81 0.71 -6.38
N PHE A 117 30.35 1.70 -5.59
CA PHE A 117 31.21 2.49 -4.71
C PHE A 117 31.43 1.86 -3.32
N ASP A 118 30.47 1.09 -2.79
CA ASP A 118 30.62 0.39 -1.49
C ASP A 118 31.66 -0.75 -1.55
N VAL A 119 31.93 -1.33 -2.72
CA VAL A 119 32.88 -2.44 -2.88
C VAL A 119 34.34 -1.95 -2.87
N ASP A 120 34.59 -0.65 -3.03
CA ASP A 120 35.93 -0.09 -3.13
C ASP A 120 36.56 0.20 -1.76
N GLU A 121 35.81 0.57 -0.71
CA GLU A 121 36.39 0.89 0.60
C GLU A 121 37.02 -0.32 1.32
N GLU A 122 36.37 -1.50 1.33
CA GLU A 122 36.92 -2.69 2.00
C GLU A 122 38.16 -3.25 1.28
N LYS A 123 38.25 -3.12 -0.05
CA LYS A 123 39.40 -3.58 -0.85
C LYS A 123 40.59 -2.62 -0.78
N LEU A 124 40.34 -1.32 -0.63
CA LEU A 124 41.40 -0.32 -0.43
C LEU A 124 42.00 -0.41 0.97
N ALA A 125 41.20 -0.67 2.01
CA ALA A 125 41.68 -0.77 3.39
C ALA A 125 42.48 -2.06 3.70
N SER A 126 42.37 -3.09 2.87
CA SER A 126 43.11 -4.35 3.01
C SER A 126 44.35 -4.44 2.10
N ALA A 127 44.66 -3.36 1.39
CA ALA A 127 45.85 -3.21 0.55
C ALA A 127 46.95 -2.33 1.18
N GLU A 128 46.80 -1.90 2.44
CA GLU A 128 47.83 -1.24 3.27
C GLU A 128 48.43 -2.17 4.33
#